data_AF-A0A849T484-F1
#
_entry.id   AF-A0A849T484-F1
#
_cell.length_a   1.000
_cell.length_b   1.000
_cell.length_c   1.000
_cell.angle_alpha   90.00
_cell.angle_beta   90.00
_cell.angle_gamma   90.00
#
_symmetry.space_group_name_H-M   'P 1'
#
loop_
_entity.id
_entity.type
_entity.pdbx_description
1 polymer ?
#
loop_
_entity_poly.entity_id
_entity_poly.type
_entity_poly.pdbx_seq_one_letter_code
_entity_poly.pdbx_strand_id
1 'polypeptide(L)' 'MIKGTDKKLFFKKEKRDSALTVRLPNSIVKKIKQISKKYNYSQSEVIETLVSVGWQEFEKNEQKNND' A
#
# COMPACT_ATOMS: atom_id res chain seq x y z
N MET A 1 -13.57 -22.98 -43.32
CA MET A 1 -12.80 -21.71 -43.24
C MET A 1 -13.57 -20.72 -42.38
N ILE A 2 -13.17 -20.51 -41.12
CA ILE A 2 -13.71 -19.42 -40.28
C ILE A 2 -12.52 -18.57 -39.88
N LYS A 3 -12.59 -17.30 -40.29
CA LYS A 3 -11.57 -16.26 -40.10
C LYS A 3 -11.31 -16.05 -38.61
N GLY A 4 -10.08 -16.33 -38.18
CA GLY A 4 -9.60 -16.00 -36.84
C GLY A 4 -9.69 -14.50 -36.62
N THR A 5 -10.50 -14.10 -35.65
CA THR A 5 -10.68 -12.70 -35.25
C THR A 5 -9.57 -12.39 -34.25
N ASP A 6 -8.59 -11.58 -34.65
CA ASP A 6 -7.53 -11.06 -33.78
C ASP A 6 -8.11 -10.23 -32.64
N LYS A 7 -8.41 -10.90 -31.53
CA LYS A 7 -8.85 -10.28 -30.29
C LYS A 7 -7.65 -9.57 -29.67
N LYS A 8 -7.45 -8.30 -30.03
CA LYS A 8 -6.51 -7.38 -29.35
C LYS A 8 -6.89 -7.30 -27.87
N LEU A 9 -6.18 -8.06 -27.04
CA LEU A 9 -6.22 -7.96 -25.59
C LEU A 9 -5.62 -6.60 -25.19
N PHE A 10 -6.49 -5.64 -24.91
CA PHE A 10 -6.12 -4.40 -24.23
C PHE A 10 -5.75 -4.73 -22.79
N PHE A 11 -4.47 -5.01 -22.54
CA PHE A 11 -3.94 -5.07 -21.19
C PHE A 11 -4.03 -3.66 -20.58
N LYS A 12 -5.03 -3.46 -19.72
CA LYS A 12 -5.15 -2.32 -18.83
C LYS A 12 -3.86 -2.28 -18.00
N LYS A 13 -2.98 -1.33 -18.27
CA LYS A 13 -1.76 -1.11 -17.48
C LYS A 13 -2.21 -0.70 -16.07
N GLU A 14 -2.26 -1.67 -15.17
CA GLU A 14 -2.36 -1.43 -13.73
C GLU A 14 -1.26 -0.43 -13.37
N LYS A 15 -1.66 0.65 -12.70
CA LYS A 15 -0.75 1.76 -12.38
C LYS A 15 0.41 1.17 -11.58
N ARG A 16 1.63 1.31 -12.11
CA ARG A 16 2.84 0.87 -11.44
C ARG A 16 2.92 1.58 -10.09
N ASP A 17 3.12 0.83 -9.02
CA ASP A 17 3.51 1.35 -7.72
C ASP A 17 4.69 2.30 -7.89
N SER A 18 4.48 3.57 -7.53
CA SER A 18 5.57 4.53 -7.44
C SER A 18 6.44 4.14 -6.25
N ALA A 19 7.67 3.69 -6.51
CA ALA A 19 8.61 3.37 -5.44
C ALA A 19 9.13 4.66 -4.79
N LEU A 20 8.79 4.88 -3.53
CA LEU A 20 9.30 5.99 -2.72
C LEU A 20 10.36 5.48 -1.74
N THR A 21 11.53 6.11 -1.71
CA THR A 21 12.57 5.82 -0.69
C THR A 21 12.47 6.83 0.44
N VAL A 22 12.28 6.34 1.68
CA VAL A 22 12.19 7.20 2.88
C VAL A 22 13.28 6.82 3.90
N ARG A 23 13.76 7.81 4.64
CA ARG A 23 14.65 7.59 5.79
C ARG A 23 13.83 7.53 7.07
N LEU A 24 13.97 6.44 7.81
CA LEU A 24 13.26 6.22 9.07
C LEU A 24 14.24 5.99 10.23
N PRO A 25 13.87 6.36 11.47
CA PRO A 25 14.64 6.00 12.64
C PRO A 25 14.80 4.48 12.79
N ASN A 26 15.98 4.05 13.25
CA ASN A 26 16.29 2.62 13.42
C ASN A 26 15.29 1.87 14.30
N SER A 27 14.71 2.54 15.30
CA SER A 27 13.67 1.99 16.18
C SER A 27 12.42 1.58 15.39
N ILE A 28 11.99 2.40 14.44
CA ILE A 28 10.81 2.15 13.59
C ILE A 28 11.10 1.05 12.57
N VAL A 29 12.28 1.09 11.94
CA VAL A 29 12.72 0.04 10.99
C VAL A 29 12.73 -1.33 11.66
N LYS A 30 13.19 -1.43 12.91
CA LYS A 30 13.15 -2.69 13.68
C LYS A 30 11.72 -3.20 13.87
N LYS A 31 10.77 -2.33 14.23
CA LYS A 31 9.35 -2.70 14.39
C LYS A 31 8.73 -3.18 13.08
N ILE A 32 8.97 -2.47 11.98
CA ILE A 32 8.49 -2.88 10.64
C ILE A 32 9.02 -4.28 10.28
N LYS A 33 10.31 -4.52 10.49
CA LYS A 33 10.92 -5.84 10.26
C LYS A 33 10.33 -6.94 11.14
N GLN A 34 10.01 -6.65 12.40
CA GLN A 34 9.36 -7.61 13.30
C GLN A 34 7.95 -7.97 12.84
N ILE A 35 7.15 -6.98 12.44
CA ILE A 35 5.79 -7.19 11.91
C ILE A 35 5.85 -7.96 10.60
N SER A 36 6.70 -7.53 9.67
CA SER A 36 6.96 -8.20 8.40
C SER A 36 7.27 -9.69 8.60
N LYS A 37 8.18 -10.03 9.52
CA LYS A 37 8.50 -11.43 9.84
C LYS A 37 7.33 -12.19 10.49
N LYS A 38 6.60 -11.55 11.40
CA LYS A 38 5.52 -12.19 12.16
C LYS A 38 4.32 -12.55 11.29
N TYR A 39 3.98 -11.69 10.33
CA TYR A 39 2.79 -11.84 9.48
C TYR A 39 3.13 -12.22 8.04
N ASN A 40 4.40 -12.44 7.74
CA ASN A 40 4.90 -12.74 6.40
C ASN A 40 4.49 -11.69 5.35
N TYR A 41 4.54 -10.41 5.74
CA TYR A 41 4.24 -9.27 4.86
C TYR A 41 5.53 -8.63 4.35
N SER A 42 5.48 -8.04 3.16
CA SER A 42 6.52 -7.15 2.69
C SER A 42 6.59 -5.88 3.55
N GLN A 43 7.73 -5.19 3.52
CA GLN A 43 7.87 -3.92 4.25
C GLN A 43 6.88 -2.86 3.74
N SER A 44 6.59 -2.87 2.44
CA SER A 44 5.63 -1.96 1.82
C SER A 44 4.21 -2.20 2.34
N GLU A 45 3.75 -3.46 2.39
CA GLU A 45 2.42 -3.81 2.92
C GLU A 45 2.27 -3.44 4.40
N VAL A 46 3.34 -3.62 5.19
CA VAL A 46 3.34 -3.19 6.59
C VAL A 46 3.19 -1.68 6.69
N ILE A 47 3.92 -0.92 5.87
CA ILE A 47 3.81 0.55 5.86
C ILE A 47 2.43 1.01 5.39
N GLU A 48 1.90 0.43 4.32
CA GLU A 48 0.56 0.74 3.80
C GLU A 48 -0.50 0.54 4.88
N THR A 49 -0.49 -0.61 5.54
CA THR A 49 -1.43 -0.93 6.62
C THR A 49 -1.34 0.11 7.75
N LEU A 50 -0.13 0.47 8.17
CA LEU A 50 0.08 1.46 9.23
C LEU A 50 -0.41 2.85 8.84
N VAL A 51 -0.19 3.26 7.59
CA VAL A 51 -0.69 4.53 7.06
C VAL A 51 -2.21 4.55 7.00
N SER A 52 -2.84 3.48 6.52
CA SER A 52 -4.31 3.39 6.46
C SER A 52 -4.94 3.47 7.85
N VAL A 53 -4.40 2.74 8.83
CA VAL A 53 -4.90 2.79 10.22
C VAL A 53 -4.69 4.17 10.83
N GLY A 54 -3.51 4.76 10.64
CA GLY A 54 -3.22 6.11 11.14
C GLY A 54 -4.16 7.15 10.52
N TRP A 55 -4.40 7.08 9.21
CA TRP A 55 -5.27 8.01 8.50
C TRP A 55 -6.71 7.96 9.01
N GLN A 56 -7.26 6.77 9.23
CA GLN A 56 -8.61 6.62 9.79
C GLN A 56 -8.75 7.27 11.17
N GLU A 57 -7.71 7.20 12.01
CA GLU A 57 -7.72 7.88 13.31
C GLU A 57 -7.59 9.40 13.17
N PHE A 58 -6.82 9.89 12.20
CA PHE A 58 -6.79 11.33 11.90
C PHE A 58 -8.15 11.86 11.47
N GLU A 59 -8.81 11.20 10.52
CA GLU A 59 -10.13 11.62 10.01
C GLU A 59 -11.19 11.66 11.12
N LYS A 60 -11.22 10.65 11.99
CA LYS A 60 -12.12 10.62 13.16
C LYS A 60 -11.88 11.77 14.12
N ASN A 61 -10.62 12.16 14.32
CA ASN A 61 -10.27 13.24 15.24
C ASN A 61 -10.54 14.62 14.62
N GLU A 62 -10.38 14.79 13.30
CA GLU A 62 -10.76 16.05 12.63
C GLU A 62 -12.28 16.27 12.65
N GLN A 63 -13.08 15.22 12.45
CA GLN A 63 -14.53 15.32 12.51
C GLN A 63 -15.07 15.63 13.91
N LYS A 64 -14.39 15.17 14.98
CA LYS A 64 -14.76 15.51 16.36
C LYS A 64 -14.43 16.94 16.79
N ASN A 65 -13.56 17.65 16.06
CA ASN A 65 -13.18 19.02 16.39
C ASN A 65 -13.96 20.08 15.59
N ASN A 66 -14.86 19.68 14.69
CA ASN A 66 -15.67 20.56 13.86
C ASN A 66 -17.18 20.52 14.18
N ASP A 67 -17.57 19.85 15.26
CA ASP A 67 -18.94 19.80 15.82
C ASP A 67 -18.94 20.49 17.20
#